data_AF-A0A3S0XEA4-F1
#
_entry.id   AF-A0A3S0XEA4-F1
#
_cell.length_a   1.000
_cell.length_b   1.000
_cell.length_c   1.000
_cell.angle_alpha   90.00
_cell.angle_beta   90.00
_cell.angle_gamma   90.00
#
_symmetry.space_group_name_H-M   'P 1'
#
loop_
_entity.id
_entity.type
_entity.pdbx_description
1 polymer ?
#
loop_
_entity_poly.entity_id
_entity_poly.type
_entity_poly.pdbx_seq_one_letter_code
_entity_poly.pdbx_strand_id
1 'polypeptide(L)'
;MVNLHFKRILILGLLTVSFNTNAQTDKNVLMQRCRDLSENIISLVYSQGRSSCVEKLSSASMEVEAAGDWIMADNPLSAKQELEHAMFSLQYAELNSCNRYIQISHAKLEAQKIRNLL
;
A
#
# COMPACT_ATOMS: atom_id res chain seq x y z
N MET A 1 53.79 29.81 11.51
CA MET A 1 53.91 29.50 10.07
C MET A 1 53.72 28.00 9.92
N VAL A 2 52.50 27.55 9.59
CA VAL A 2 52.18 26.14 9.36
C VAL A 2 51.41 26.08 8.05
N ASN A 3 52.10 25.68 6.99
CA ASN A 3 51.56 25.54 5.65
C ASN A 3 51.30 24.03 5.44
N LEU A 4 50.03 23.62 5.49
CA LEU A 4 49.64 22.22 5.25
C LEU A 4 48.79 22.15 3.98
N HIS A 5 49.49 21.89 2.87
CA HIS A 5 48.88 21.44 1.63
C HIS A 5 48.33 20.02 1.80
N PHE A 6 47.01 19.86 1.73
CA PHE A 6 46.40 18.55 1.48
C PHE A 6 45.45 18.66 0.28
N LYS A 7 45.99 18.33 -0.90
CA LYS A 7 45.19 17.97 -2.07
C LYS A 7 44.55 16.62 -1.79
N ARG A 8 43.23 16.58 -1.61
CA ARG A 8 42.43 15.35 -1.63
C ARG A 8 41.49 15.42 -2.82
N ILE A 9 41.94 14.84 -3.93
CA ILE A 9 41.10 14.50 -5.08
C ILE A 9 40.46 13.16 -4.72
N LEU A 10 39.15 13.16 -4.47
CA LEU A 10 38.36 11.95 -4.26
C LEU A 10 37.64 11.64 -5.59
N ILE A 11 38.26 10.82 -6.44
CA ILE A 11 37.56 10.18 -7.55
C ILE A 11 36.79 9.01 -6.96
N LEU A 12 35.51 9.21 -6.68
CA LEU A 12 34.60 8.13 -6.30
C LEU A 12 33.88 7.64 -7.56
N GLY A 13 34.57 6.80 -8.33
CA GLY A 13 33.94 5.96 -9.33
C GLY A 13 33.20 4.83 -8.60
N LEU A 14 31.88 4.86 -8.62
CA LEU A 14 31.05 3.74 -8.20
C LEU A 14 30.25 3.24 -9.41
N LEU A 15 30.91 2.31 -10.08
CA LEU A 15 30.39 1.08 -10.67
C LEU A 15 28.86 0.93 -10.68
N THR A 16 28.35 0.89 -11.90
CA THR A 16 27.04 0.37 -12.28
C THR A 16 26.85 -1.06 -11.79
N VAL A 17 25.81 -1.30 -10.99
CA VAL A 17 25.27 -2.66 -10.80
C VAL A 17 23.79 -2.64 -11.14
N SER A 18 23.49 -3.06 -12.37
CA SER A 18 22.13 -3.33 -12.83
C SER A 18 21.74 -4.72 -12.34
N PHE A 19 20.85 -4.80 -11.35
CA PHE A 19 20.17 -6.04 -11.00
C PHE A 19 18.80 -6.06 -11.69
N ASN A 20 18.68 -6.85 -12.76
CA ASN A 20 17.37 -7.22 -13.31
C ASN A 20 16.81 -8.41 -12.50
N THR A 21 16.25 -8.10 -11.33
CA THR A 21 15.40 -9.00 -10.52
C THR A 21 14.04 -8.34 -10.20
N ASN A 22 13.68 -7.26 -10.92
CA ASN A 22 12.59 -6.34 -10.55
C ASN A 22 11.22 -7.02 -10.39
N ALA A 23 10.81 -7.90 -11.32
CA ALA A 23 9.42 -8.36 -11.33
C ALA A 23 8.99 -9.14 -10.06
N GLN A 24 9.86 -9.98 -9.47
CA GLN A 24 9.53 -10.71 -8.25
C GLN A 24 9.62 -9.82 -7.00
N THR A 25 10.60 -8.91 -6.98
CA THR A 25 10.75 -7.91 -5.91
C THR A 25 9.54 -6.97 -5.87
N ASP A 26 9.04 -6.57 -7.04
CA ASP A 26 7.89 -5.66 -7.17
C ASP A 26 6.59 -6.30 -6.65
N LYS A 27 6.35 -7.60 -6.93
CA LYS A 27 5.18 -8.33 -6.40
C LYS A 27 5.19 -8.43 -4.88
N ASN A 28 6.34 -8.78 -4.28
CA ASN A 28 6.47 -8.86 -2.82
C ASN A 28 6.23 -7.49 -2.16
N VAL A 29 6.71 -6.41 -2.77
CA VAL A 29 6.47 -5.05 -2.29
C VAL A 29 4.98 -4.68 -2.38
N LEU A 30 4.31 -5.00 -3.49
CA LEU A 30 2.88 -4.73 -3.64
C LEU A 30 2.02 -5.57 -2.70
N MET A 31 2.33 -6.86 -2.52
CA MET A 31 1.67 -7.72 -1.55
C MET A 31 1.85 -7.19 -0.12
N GLN A 32 3.07 -6.77 0.25
CA GLN A 32 3.30 -6.19 1.57
C GLN A 32 2.50 -4.90 1.76
N ARG A 33 2.40 -4.05 0.74
CA ARG A 33 1.55 -2.85 0.80
C ARG A 33 0.07 -3.19 0.98
N CYS A 34 -0.43 -4.23 0.34
CA CYS A 34 -1.78 -4.73 0.59
C CYS A 34 -1.94 -5.16 2.06
N ARG A 35 -1.00 -5.94 2.59
CA ARG A 35 -1.04 -6.38 3.99
C ARG A 35 -1.04 -5.22 4.97
N ASP A 36 -0.11 -4.29 4.82
CA ASP A 36 -0.01 -3.10 5.69
C ASP A 36 -1.29 -2.25 5.59
N LEU A 37 -1.86 -2.12 4.40
CA LEU A 37 -3.12 -1.41 4.19
C LEU A 37 -4.30 -2.14 4.85
N SER A 38 -4.39 -3.46 4.74
CA SER A 38 -5.42 -4.28 5.39
C SER A 38 -5.35 -4.12 6.92
N GLU A 39 -4.16 -4.21 7.51
CA GLU A 39 -3.93 -4.01 8.94
C GLU A 39 -4.30 -2.59 9.40
N ASN A 40 -4.02 -1.59 8.57
CA ASN A 40 -4.45 -0.22 8.82
C ASN A 40 -5.99 -0.10 8.79
N ILE A 41 -6.67 -0.70 7.83
CA ILE A 41 -8.13 -0.65 7.70
C ILE A 41 -8.81 -1.37 8.89
N ILE A 42 -8.38 -2.59 9.23
CA ILE A 42 -8.99 -3.36 10.32
C ILE A 42 -8.81 -2.66 11.68
N SER A 43 -7.71 -1.92 11.87
CA SER A 43 -7.52 -1.11 13.09
C SER A 43 -8.59 -0.02 13.28
N LEU A 44 -9.21 0.45 12.19
CA LEU A 44 -10.26 1.47 12.24
C LEU A 44 -11.58 0.93 12.75
N VAL A 45 -11.81 -0.39 12.66
CA VAL A 45 -13.05 -1.07 13.08
C VAL A 45 -13.34 -0.85 14.57
N TYR A 46 -12.32 -0.94 15.42
CA TYR A 46 -12.48 -0.81 16.88
C TYR A 46 -13.01 0.55 17.33
N SER A 47 -12.88 1.58 16.48
CA SER A 47 -13.36 2.91 16.77
C SER A 47 -14.80 3.17 16.28
N GLN A 48 -15.43 2.21 15.62
CA GLN A 48 -16.76 2.37 15.04
C GLN A 48 -17.86 2.06 16.05
N GLY A 49 -18.85 2.95 16.15
CA GLY A 49 -20.08 2.71 16.92
C GLY A 49 -21.24 2.13 16.10
N ARG A 50 -21.09 2.02 14.77
CA ARG A 50 -22.14 1.58 13.84
C ARG A 50 -21.74 0.26 13.20
N SER A 51 -22.63 -0.73 13.25
CA SER A 51 -22.39 -2.07 12.68
C SER A 51 -22.11 -2.02 11.17
N SER A 52 -22.78 -1.15 10.42
CA SER A 52 -22.53 -0.97 8.98
C SER A 52 -21.10 -0.47 8.68
N CYS A 53 -20.55 0.38 9.54
CA CYS A 53 -19.15 0.82 9.43
C CYS A 53 -18.17 -0.31 9.76
N VAL A 54 -18.46 -1.08 10.80
CA VAL A 54 -17.68 -2.27 11.18
C VAL A 54 -17.64 -3.26 10.02
N GLU A 55 -18.79 -3.60 9.46
CA GLU A 55 -18.94 -4.53 8.35
C GLU A 55 -18.13 -4.04 7.14
N LYS A 56 -18.33 -2.79 6.71
CA LYS A 56 -17.70 -2.28 5.49
C LYS A 56 -16.20 -2.11 5.60
N LEU A 57 -15.69 -1.72 6.77
CA LEU A 57 -14.25 -1.67 7.00
C LEU A 57 -13.65 -3.08 7.08
N SER A 58 -14.36 -4.05 7.65
CA SER A 58 -13.90 -5.45 7.67
C SER A 58 -13.87 -6.03 6.25
N SER A 59 -14.91 -5.81 5.44
CA SER A 59 -14.93 -6.20 4.03
C SER A 59 -13.78 -5.58 3.25
N ALA A 60 -13.56 -4.26 3.40
CA ALA A 60 -12.46 -3.58 2.72
C ALA A 60 -11.08 -4.15 3.09
N SER A 61 -10.87 -4.50 4.36
CA SER A 61 -9.63 -5.14 4.81
C SER A 61 -9.44 -6.51 4.15
N MET A 62 -10.49 -7.35 4.14
CA MET A 62 -10.44 -8.68 3.50
C MET A 62 -10.21 -8.58 1.98
N GLU A 63 -10.88 -7.64 1.30
CA GLU A 63 -10.74 -7.40 -0.13
C GLU A 63 -9.30 -6.95 -0.48
N VAL A 64 -8.70 -6.06 0.32
CA VAL A 64 -7.29 -5.67 0.14
C VAL A 64 -6.33 -6.83 0.38
N GLU A 65 -6.56 -7.66 1.40
CA GLU A 65 -5.74 -8.84 1.67
C GLU A 65 -5.82 -9.84 0.50
N ALA A 66 -7.03 -10.14 0.02
CA ALA A 66 -7.25 -11.00 -1.15
C ALA A 66 -6.57 -10.45 -2.42
N ALA A 67 -6.54 -9.13 -2.60
CA ALA A 67 -5.78 -8.54 -3.71
C ALA A 67 -4.27 -8.86 -3.61
N GLY A 68 -3.71 -8.87 -2.41
CA GLY A 68 -2.33 -9.28 -2.15
C GLY A 68 -2.06 -10.73 -2.59
N ASP A 69 -2.98 -11.64 -2.29
CA ASP A 69 -2.90 -13.04 -2.72
C ASP A 69 -2.96 -13.19 -4.23
N TRP A 70 -3.85 -12.43 -4.91
CA TRP A 70 -3.94 -12.42 -6.36
C TRP A 70 -2.69 -11.84 -7.04
N ILE A 71 -2.04 -10.85 -6.44
CA ILE A 71 -0.75 -10.33 -6.90
C ILE A 71 0.33 -11.42 -6.85
N MET A 72 0.38 -12.18 -5.76
CA MET A 72 1.33 -13.29 -5.62
C MET A 72 1.03 -14.45 -6.57
N ALA A 73 -0.24 -14.64 -6.94
CA ALA A 73 -0.70 -15.64 -7.88
C ALA A 73 -0.59 -15.21 -9.37
N ASP A 74 0.03 -14.06 -9.67
CA ASP A 74 0.17 -13.52 -11.03
C ASP A 74 -1.16 -13.30 -11.76
N ASN A 75 -2.18 -12.91 -11.01
CA ASN A 75 -3.50 -12.57 -11.54
C ASN A 75 -3.85 -11.09 -11.29
N PRO A 76 -3.29 -10.16 -12.09
CA PRO A 76 -3.48 -8.72 -11.89
C PRO A 76 -4.92 -8.27 -12.15
N LEU A 77 -5.70 -9.01 -12.95
CA LEU A 77 -7.12 -8.68 -13.19
C LEU A 77 -7.95 -8.89 -11.94
N SER A 78 -7.82 -10.06 -11.29
CA SER A 78 -8.51 -10.33 -10.02
C SER A 78 -8.02 -9.41 -8.91
N ALA A 79 -6.71 -9.13 -8.84
CA ALA A 79 -6.18 -8.17 -7.86
C ALA A 79 -6.77 -6.76 -8.04
N LYS A 80 -6.89 -6.28 -9.29
CA LYS A 80 -7.54 -4.98 -9.58
C LYS A 80 -9.01 -4.96 -9.17
N GLN A 81 -9.72 -6.05 -9.41
CA GLN A 81 -11.13 -6.17 -9.04
C GLN A 81 -11.32 -6.14 -7.52
N GLU A 82 -10.51 -6.87 -6.76
CA GLU A 82 -10.60 -6.83 -5.29
C GLU A 82 -10.24 -5.44 -4.74
N LEU A 83 -9.24 -4.76 -5.30
CA LEU A 83 -8.94 -3.37 -4.92
C LEU A 83 -10.08 -2.41 -5.26
N GLU A 84 -10.81 -2.65 -6.35
CA GLU A 84 -12.02 -1.88 -6.69
C GLU A 84 -13.12 -2.10 -5.67
N HIS A 85 -13.39 -3.35 -5.28
CA HIS A 85 -14.36 -3.67 -4.23
C HIS A 85 -13.99 -2.98 -2.91
N ALA A 86 -12.72 -3.06 -2.49
CA ALA A 86 -12.21 -2.38 -1.31
C ALA A 86 -12.44 -0.87 -1.37
N MET A 87 -12.16 -0.24 -2.51
CA MET A 87 -12.42 1.18 -2.72
C MET A 87 -13.90 1.52 -2.61
N PHE A 88 -14.81 0.69 -3.12
CA PHE A 88 -16.25 0.89 -2.95
C PHE A 88 -16.69 0.75 -1.49
N SER A 89 -16.18 -0.25 -0.77
CA SER A 89 -16.43 -0.46 0.66
C SER A 89 -15.97 0.74 1.50
N LEU A 90 -14.77 1.27 1.22
CA LEU A 90 -14.23 2.48 1.87
C LEU A 90 -15.02 3.74 1.50
N GLN A 91 -15.40 3.89 0.23
CA GLN A 91 -16.24 5.01 -0.23
C GLN A 91 -17.61 5.01 0.45
N TYR A 92 -18.20 3.82 0.66
CA TYR A 92 -19.43 3.69 1.41
C TYR A 92 -19.24 4.15 2.86
N ALA A 93 -18.15 3.74 3.52
CA ALA A 93 -17.84 4.13 4.90
C ALA A 93 -17.66 5.66 5.04
N GLU A 94 -17.03 6.32 4.06
CA GLU A 94 -16.93 7.77 3.98
C GLU A 94 -18.32 8.43 3.93
N LEU A 95 -19.18 7.99 3.00
CA LEU A 95 -20.51 8.57 2.79
C LEU A 95 -21.45 8.34 3.99
N ASN A 96 -21.23 7.26 4.74
CA ASN A 96 -22.03 6.93 5.93
C ASN A 96 -21.51 7.58 7.21
N SER A 97 -20.56 8.52 7.11
CA SER A 97 -20.00 9.25 8.25
C SER A 97 -19.44 8.32 9.32
N CYS A 98 -18.72 7.27 8.90
CA CYS A 98 -17.98 6.42 9.83
C CYS A 98 -16.90 7.22 10.57
N ASN A 99 -16.57 6.80 11.79
CA ASN A 99 -15.53 7.43 12.58
C ASN A 99 -14.19 7.33 11.84
N ARG A 100 -13.27 8.27 12.09
CA ARG A 100 -11.93 8.30 11.45
C ARG A 100 -11.98 8.49 9.92
N TYR A 101 -12.92 9.32 9.45
CA TYR A 101 -13.10 9.65 8.02
C TYR A 101 -11.78 9.92 7.27
N ILE A 102 -10.87 10.73 7.83
CA ILE A 102 -9.60 11.08 7.18
C ILE A 102 -8.75 9.83 6.92
N GLN A 103 -8.65 8.92 7.89
CA GLN A 103 -7.92 7.67 7.76
C GLN A 103 -8.57 6.75 6.71
N ILE A 104 -9.91 6.71 6.66
CA ILE A 104 -10.65 5.95 5.64
C ILE A 104 -10.34 6.51 4.24
N SER A 105 -10.34 7.83 4.06
CA SER A 105 -9.98 8.47 2.79
C SER A 105 -8.54 8.20 2.38
N HIS A 106 -7.61 8.19 3.33
CA HIS A 106 -6.22 7.83 3.06
C HIS A 106 -6.08 6.37 2.63
N ALA A 107 -6.79 5.46 3.30
CA ALA A 107 -6.81 4.04 2.93
C ALA A 107 -7.35 3.84 1.50
N LYS A 108 -8.43 4.55 1.13
CA LYS A 108 -9.01 4.49 -0.22
C LYS A 108 -8.02 4.97 -1.29
N LEU A 109 -7.32 6.07 -1.02
CA LEU A 109 -6.29 6.60 -1.91
C LEU A 109 -5.12 5.62 -2.06
N GLU A 110 -4.73 4.95 -0.98
CA GLU A 110 -3.66 3.96 -1.01
C GLU A 110 -4.04 2.73 -1.82
N ALA A 111 -5.27 2.21 -1.65
CA ALA A 111 -5.82 1.14 -2.49
C ALA A 111 -5.79 1.52 -3.98
N GLN A 112 -6.19 2.75 -4.31
CA GLN A 112 -6.13 3.28 -5.68
C GLN A 112 -4.70 3.32 -6.24
N LYS A 113 -3.73 3.73 -5.43
CA LYS A 113 -2.31 3.75 -5.84
C LYS A 113 -1.79 2.34 -6.12
N ILE A 114 -2.11 1.37 -5.26
CA ILE A 114 -1.73 -0.04 -5.49
C ILE A 114 -2.35 -0.52 -6.80
N ARG A 115 -3.65 -0.28 -7.01
CA ARG A 115 -4.37 -0.69 -8.23
C ARG A 115 -3.75 -0.12 -9.51
N ASN A 116 -3.31 1.14 -9.46
CA ASN A 116 -2.68 1.82 -10.61
C ASN A 116 -1.27 1.29 -10.95
N LEU A 117 -0.64 0.55 -10.02
CA LEU A 117 0.69 -0.06 -10.23
C LEU A 117 0.59 -1.49 -10.79
N LEU A 118 -0.60 -2.10 -10.76
CA LEU A 118 -0.92 -3.36 -11.41
C LEU A 118 -1.29 -3.13 -12.88
#